data_AF-A0A821Q1E3-F1
#
_entry.id   AF-A0A821Q1E3-F1
#
_cell.length_a   1.000
_cell.length_b   1.000
_cell.length_c   1.000
_cell.angle_alpha   90.00
_cell.angle_beta   90.00
_cell.angle_gamma   90.00
#
_symmetry.space_group_name_H-M   'P 1'
#
loop_
_entity.id
_entity.type
_entity.pdbx_description
1 polymer ?
#
loop_
_entity_poly.entity_id
_entity_poly.type
_entity_poly.pdbx_seq_one_letter_code
_entity_poly.pdbx_strand_id
1 'polypeptide(L)'
;IPVCFILTSNRKQETYEAIFRCLKRIGGKKGIDLKPATIVCDFERAFMNAVQTELPDTSITGWWFHMCQACYRNIQEIGLMKL
;
A
#
# COMPACT_ATOMS: atom_id res chain seq x y z
N ILE A 1 8.57 13.05 -5.86
CA ILE A 1 9.85 12.30 -6.00
C ILE A 1 9.65 10.95 -5.32
N PRO A 2 9.87 9.81 -6.01
CA PRO A 2 9.79 8.49 -5.39
C PRO A 2 10.92 8.32 -4.35
N VAL A 3 10.59 7.75 -3.19
CA VAL A 3 11.55 7.58 -2.07
C VAL A 3 12.21 6.20 -2.10
N CYS A 4 11.48 5.16 -2.54
CA CYS A 4 11.97 3.80 -2.64
C CYS A 4 11.19 3.03 -3.72
N PHE A 5 11.86 2.08 -4.37
CA PHE A 5 11.23 1.10 -5.26
C PHE A 5 11.45 -0.29 -4.68
N ILE A 6 10.39 -1.09 -4.69
CA ILE A 6 10.40 -2.43 -4.11
C ILE A 6 9.76 -3.37 -5.12
N LEU A 7 10.52 -4.40 -5.51
CA LEU A 7 10.04 -5.46 -6.39
C LEU A 7 9.68 -6.67 -5.54
N THR A 8 8.50 -7.24 -5.77
CA THR A 8 8.02 -8.43 -5.07
C THR A 8 7.56 -9.47 -6.07
N SER A 9 7.64 -10.74 -5.66
CA SER A 9 7.14 -11.87 -6.45
C SER A 9 5.63 -12.12 -6.26
N ASN A 10 5.04 -11.52 -5.22
CA ASN A 10 3.64 -11.73 -4.86
C ASN A 10 3.09 -10.54 -4.04
N ARG A 11 1.76 -10.55 -3.86
CA ARG A 11 0.98 -9.54 -3.13
C ARG A 11 0.37 -10.10 -1.84
N LYS A 12 1.14 -10.89 -1.08
CA LYS A 12 0.70 -11.48 0.19
C LYS A 12 1.05 -10.58 1.38
N GLN A 13 0.31 -10.70 2.47
CA GLN A 13 0.51 -9.91 3.68
C GLN A 13 1.93 -10.10 4.24
N GLU A 14 2.42 -11.33 4.32
CA GLU A 14 3.74 -11.64 4.88
C GLU A 14 4.87 -10.97 4.08
N THR A 15 4.66 -10.81 2.76
CA THR A 15 5.59 -10.10 1.87
C THR A 15 5.64 -8.61 2.20
N TYR A 16 4.49 -7.97 2.43
CA TYR A 16 4.45 -6.56 2.82
C TYR A 16 4.96 -6.30 4.24
N GLU A 17 4.68 -7.21 5.17
CA GLU A 17 5.26 -7.11 6.52
C GLU A 17 6.79 -7.18 6.45
N ALA A 18 7.34 -8.12 5.67
CA ALA A 18 8.78 -8.22 5.44
C ALA A 18 9.36 -6.93 4.84
N ILE A 19 8.62 -6.26 3.95
CA ILE A 19 8.98 -4.95 3.42
C ILE A 19 9.04 -3.90 4.52
N PHE A 20 8.00 -3.74 5.34
CA PHE A 20 7.99 -2.74 6.40
C PHE A 20 9.08 -3.00 7.45
N ARG A 21 9.34 -4.26 7.81
CA ARG A 21 10.49 -4.62 8.66
C ARG A 21 11.82 -4.21 8.03
N CYS A 22 11.98 -4.42 6.72
CA CYS A 22 13.18 -4.00 5.99
C CYS A 22 13.32 -2.47 5.99
N LEU A 23 12.24 -1.74 5.72
CA LEU A 23 12.22 -0.27 5.70
C LEU A 23 12.54 0.32 7.08
N LYS A 24 11.94 -0.20 8.16
CA LYS A 24 12.27 0.19 9.55
C LYS A 24 13.75 -0.01 9.85
N ARG A 25 14.31 -1.16 9.46
CA ARG A 25 15.74 -1.47 9.65
C ARG A 25 16.65 -0.51 8.88
N ILE A 26 16.31 -0.20 7.62
CA ILE A 26 17.09 0.74 6.79
C ILE A 26 16.98 2.17 7.36
N GLY A 27 15.78 2.57 7.77
CA GLY A 27 15.53 3.85 8.43
C GLY A 27 16.35 4.00 9.71
N GLY A 28 16.31 3.01 10.59
CA GLY A 28 17.07 3.03 11.85
C GLY A 28 18.57 3.19 11.64
N LYS A 29 19.16 2.53 10.63
CA LYS A 29 20.58 2.72 10.25
C LYS A 29 20.92 4.13 9.77
N LYS A 30 19.91 4.90 9.34
CA LYS A 30 20.03 6.29 8.89
C LYS A 30 19.54 7.29 9.94
N GLY A 31 19.21 6.84 11.16
CA GLY A 31 18.64 7.69 12.20
C GLY A 31 17.21 8.15 11.92
N ILE A 32 16.48 7.46 11.03
CA ILE A 32 15.09 7.77 10.67
C ILE A 32 14.18 6.74 11.34
N ASP A 33 13.27 7.22 12.17
CA ASP A 33 12.21 6.40 12.75
C ASP A 33 10.98 6.40 11.82
N LEU A 34 10.61 5.24 11.31
CA LEU A 34 9.50 5.11 10.36
C LEU A 34 8.17 5.02 11.12
N LYS A 35 7.63 6.18 11.49
CA LYS A 35 6.34 6.32 12.18
C LYS A 35 5.44 7.33 11.47
N PRO A 36 4.92 7.00 10.27
CA PRO A 36 4.00 7.89 9.59
C PRO A 36 2.68 8.00 10.36
N ALA A 37 2.13 9.20 10.49
CA ALA A 37 0.80 9.39 11.07
C ALA A 37 -0.30 8.82 10.17
N THR A 38 -0.08 8.85 8.85
CA THR A 38 -1.02 8.35 7.86
C THR A 38 -0.29 7.68 6.70
N ILE A 39 -0.81 6.56 6.23
CA ILE A 39 -0.46 5.95 4.96
C ILE A 39 -1.67 6.04 4.04
N VAL A 40 -1.43 6.56 2.83
CA VAL A 40 -2.42 6.52 1.75
C VAL A 40 -2.02 5.41 0.79
N CYS A 41 -2.91 4.45 0.56
CA CYS A 41 -2.63 3.29 -0.28
C CYS A 41 -3.86 2.86 -1.09
N ASP A 42 -3.65 1.97 -2.06
CA ASP A 42 -4.74 1.28 -2.73
C ASP A 42 -5.50 0.37 -1.77
N PHE A 43 -6.71 -0.05 -2.17
CA PHE A 43 -7.60 -0.90 -1.38
C PHE A 43 -7.17 -2.38 -1.42
N GLU A 44 -5.92 -2.65 -1.08
CA GLU A 44 -5.36 -4.00 -1.03
C GLU A 44 -5.29 -4.50 0.41
N ARG A 45 -6.18 -5.44 0.76
CA ARG A 45 -6.32 -5.95 2.14
C ARG A 45 -5.01 -6.50 2.73
N ALA A 46 -4.23 -7.22 1.93
CA ALA A 46 -2.94 -7.77 2.36
C ALA A 46 -1.96 -6.67 2.79
N PHE A 47 -1.90 -5.57 2.03
CA PHE A 47 -1.07 -4.41 2.36
C PHE A 47 -1.59 -3.68 3.60
N MET A 48 -2.91 -3.42 3.67
CA MET A 48 -3.53 -2.73 4.80
C MET A 48 -3.31 -3.48 6.12
N ASN A 49 -3.45 -4.81 6.12
CA ASN A 49 -3.17 -5.64 7.29
C ASN A 49 -1.70 -5.55 7.70
N ALA A 50 -0.78 -5.62 6.74
CA ALA A 50 0.65 -5.51 7.02
C ALA A 50 1.03 -4.15 7.63
N VAL A 51 0.37 -3.06 7.19
CA VAL A 51 0.51 -1.74 7.84
C VAL A 51 0.06 -1.81 9.29
N GLN A 52 -1.13 -2.34 9.58
CA GLN A 52 -1.63 -2.45 10.96
C GLN A 52 -0.73 -3.31 11.85
N THR A 53 -0.16 -4.38 11.30
CA THR A 53 0.77 -5.26 12.03
C THR A 53 2.10 -4.56 12.32
N GLU A 54 2.69 -3.88 11.33
CA GLU A 54 4.06 -3.35 11.44
C GLU A 54 4.13 -1.90 11.91
N LEU A 55 3.02 -1.15 11.79
CA LEU A 55 2.85 0.28 12.09
C LEU A 55 1.46 0.52 12.74
N PRO A 56 1.20 -0.02 13.95
CA PRO A 56 -0.14 -0.04 14.54
C PRO A 56 -0.73 1.34 14.85
N ASP A 57 0.12 2.35 15.06
CA ASP A 57 -0.31 3.73 15.35
C ASP A 57 -0.61 4.54 14.08
N THR A 58 -0.39 3.97 12.89
CA THR A 58 -0.59 4.63 11.60
C THR A 58 -2.05 4.54 11.16
N SER A 59 -2.66 5.67 10.83
CA SER A 59 -3.96 5.71 10.15
C SER A 59 -3.83 5.29 8.69
N ILE A 60 -4.80 4.51 8.19
CA ILE A 60 -4.84 4.08 6.79
C ILE A 60 -5.94 4.84 6.06
N THR A 61 -5.59 5.47 4.94
CA THR A 61 -6.54 6.11 4.03
C THR A 61 -6.48 5.43 2.66
N GLY A 62 -7.63 5.08 2.11
CA GLY A 62 -7.70 4.53 0.75
C GLY A 62 -7.54 5.62 -0.32
N TRP A 63 -6.81 5.33 -1.39
CA TRP A 63 -6.65 6.24 -2.52
C TRP A 63 -7.86 6.18 -3.45
N TRP A 64 -8.84 7.05 -3.22
CA TRP A 64 -10.13 7.04 -3.92
C TRP A 64 -10.02 7.12 -5.45
N PHE A 65 -9.10 7.91 -5.98
CA PHE A 65 -8.92 8.07 -7.42
C PHE A 65 -8.56 6.75 -8.12
N HIS A 66 -7.68 5.93 -7.51
CA HIS A 66 -7.27 4.65 -8.07
C HIS A 66 -8.41 3.64 -8.00
N MET A 67 -9.22 3.70 -6.93
CA MET A 67 -10.43 2.90 -6.82
C MET A 67 -11.44 3.24 -7.91
N CYS A 68 -11.78 4.52 -8.10
CA CYS A 68 -12.67 4.95 -9.17
C CYS A 68 -12.17 4.52 -10.54
N GLN A 69 -10.87 4.66 -10.79
CA GLN A 69 -10.26 4.24 -12.05
C GLN A 69 -10.36 2.72 -12.26
N ALA A 70 -10.14 1.93 -11.21
CA ALA A 70 -10.32 0.47 -11.26
C ALA A 70 -11.78 0.08 -11.51
N CYS A 71 -12.74 0.71 -10.81
CA CYS A 71 -14.16 0.50 -11.05
C CYS A 71 -14.57 0.87 -12.48
N TYR A 72 -14.08 2.01 -12.98
CA TYR A 72 -14.40 2.46 -14.34
C TYR A 72 -13.88 1.49 -15.40
N ARG A 73 -12.64 1.03 -15.30
CA ARG A 73 -12.10 0.00 -16.20
C ARG A 73 -12.93 -1.28 -16.14
N ASN A 74 -13.29 -1.72 -14.93
CA ASN A 74 -14.10 -2.93 -14.76
C ASN A 74 -15.48 -2.77 -15.43
N ILE A 75 -16.15 -1.63 -15.28
CA ILE A 75 -17.43 -1.31 -15.94
C ILE A 75 -17.31 -1.42 -17.47
N GLN A 76 -16.20 -0.92 -18.03
CA GLN A 76 -15.93 -1.03 -19.47
C GLN A 76 -15.70 -2.48 -19.90
N GLU A 77 -14.89 -3.23 -19.15
CA GLU A 77 -14.56 -4.64 -19.44
C GLU A 77 -15.78 -5.55 -19.43
N ILE A 78 -16.73 -5.32 -18.53
CA ILE A 78 -17.96 -6.12 -18.43
C ILE A 78 -19.09 -5.60 -19.34
N GLY A 79 -18.83 -4.61 -20.20
CA GLY A 79 -19.78 -4.12 -21.21
C GLY A 79 -20.94 -3.30 -20.64
N LEU A 80 -20.82 -2.76 -19.42
CA LEU A 80 -21.85 -1.92 -18.80
C LEU A 80 -21.75 -0.45 -19.20
N MET A 81 -20.73 -0.07 -19.98
CA MET A 81 -20.65 1.26 -20.59
C MET A 81 -21.34 1.22 -21.97
N LYS A 82 -22.41 1.99 -22.14
CA LYS A 82 -22.90 2.32 -23.50
C LYS A 82 -21.95 3.37 -24.10
N LEU A 83 -21.43 3.09 -25.29
CA LEU A 83 -20.77 4.08 -26.15
C LEU A 83 -21.78 5.14 -26.61
#